data_AF-D1CSP5-F1
#
_entry.id   AF-D1CSP5-F1
#
_cell.length_a   1.000
_cell.length_b   1.000
_cell.length_c   1.000
_cell.angle_alpha   90.00
_cell.angle_beta   90.00
_cell.angle_gamma   90.00
#
_symmetry.space_group_name_H-M   'P 1'
#
loop_
_entity.id
_entity.type
_entity.pdbx_description
1 polymer ?
#
loop_
_entity_poly.entity_id
_entity_poly.type
_entity_poly.pdbx_seq_one_letter_code
_entity_poly.pdbx_strand_id
1 'polypeptide(L)'
;TNEALKVFPLGTVLRACPEISSYGPNGVIGNWRDLMTAAVTVRSMLGVSPSAYQEACEAMGSENAAVTIACILERAGHINSAGGYLRDLTSKTKRGVFSLGPVLMALLRAHGQGDKRTG
;
A
#
# COMPACT_ATOMS: atom_id res chain seq x y z
N THR A 1 -4.82 -16.95 -16.03
CA THR A 1 -3.52 -16.28 -15.81
C THR A 1 -3.75 -15.18 -14.79
N ASN A 2 -3.26 -15.34 -13.56
CA ASN A 2 -3.59 -14.49 -12.42
C ASN A 2 -2.75 -13.19 -12.46
N GLU A 3 -3.04 -12.28 -13.40
CA GLU A 3 -2.29 -11.03 -13.60
C GLU A 3 -2.62 -9.91 -12.60
N ALA A 4 -3.69 -10.07 -11.80
CA ALA A 4 -4.23 -9.00 -10.97
C ALA A 4 -3.30 -8.55 -9.83
N LEU A 5 -2.41 -9.44 -9.36
CA LEU A 5 -1.56 -9.26 -8.18
C LEU A 5 -0.09 -9.60 -8.48
N LYS A 6 0.48 -9.00 -9.53
CA LYS A 6 1.95 -9.03 -9.73
C LYS A 6 2.62 -8.23 -8.60
N VAL A 7 3.61 -8.83 -7.96
CA VAL A 7 4.50 -8.14 -7.03
C VAL A 7 5.34 -7.15 -7.83
N PHE A 8 5.08 -5.85 -7.65
CA PHE A 8 5.87 -4.78 -8.27
C PHE A 8 7.25 -4.75 -7.64
N PRO A 9 8.33 -4.39 -8.36
CA PRO A 9 9.64 -4.22 -7.75
C PRO A 9 9.54 -3.27 -6.54
N LEU A 10 10.16 -3.64 -5.42
CA LEU A 10 10.07 -2.87 -4.16
C LEU A 10 10.41 -1.38 -4.37
N GLY A 11 11.45 -1.08 -5.16
CA GLY A 11 11.81 0.31 -5.47
C GLY A 11 10.71 1.09 -6.21
N THR A 12 9.87 0.42 -7.00
CA THR A 12 8.70 1.07 -7.64
C THR A 12 7.61 1.36 -6.62
N VAL A 13 7.39 0.45 -5.67
CA VAL A 13 6.45 0.67 -4.55
C VAL A 13 6.91 1.85 -3.71
N LEU A 14 8.19 1.91 -3.32
CA LEU A 14 8.70 2.99 -2.47
C LEU A 14 8.70 4.35 -3.16
N ARG A 15 8.86 4.40 -4.49
CA ARG A 15 8.65 5.66 -5.24
C ARG A 15 7.19 6.07 -5.31
N ALA A 16 6.28 5.11 -5.39
CA ALA A 16 4.84 5.38 -5.40
C ALA A 16 4.33 5.75 -4.00
N CYS A 17 4.94 5.19 -2.96
CA CYS A 17 4.54 5.37 -1.58
C CYS A 17 5.75 5.76 -0.71
N PRO A 18 6.26 7.00 -0.83
CA PRO A 18 7.43 7.44 -0.06
C PRO A 18 7.21 7.47 1.46
N GLU A 19 6.01 7.81 1.94
CA GLU A 19 5.69 8.04 3.36
C GLU A 19 5.93 6.80 4.21
N ILE A 20 5.74 5.60 3.65
CA ILE A 20 5.93 4.36 4.41
C ILE A 20 7.39 4.11 4.80
N SER A 21 8.35 4.72 4.10
CA SER A 21 9.79 4.51 4.32
C SER A 21 10.22 4.90 5.73
N SER A 22 9.61 5.96 6.29
CA SER A 22 9.86 6.46 7.64
C SER A 22 9.50 5.46 8.74
N TYR A 23 8.72 4.42 8.42
CA TYR A 23 8.29 3.37 9.35
C TYR A 23 9.13 2.09 9.23
N GLY A 24 10.12 2.06 8.33
CA GLY A 24 11.08 0.98 8.24
C GLY A 24 12.13 1.03 9.37
N PRO A 25 12.87 -0.07 9.59
CA PRO A 25 13.99 -0.07 10.53
C PRO A 25 15.00 1.04 10.19
N ASN A 26 15.37 1.86 11.17
CA ASN A 26 16.24 3.04 10.99
C ASN A 26 15.70 4.08 9.98
N GLY A 27 14.38 4.12 9.73
CA GLY A 27 13.76 5.08 8.81
C GLY A 27 13.98 4.77 7.33
N VAL A 28 14.35 3.53 7.00
CA VAL A 28 14.56 3.07 5.61
C VAL A 28 13.93 1.69 5.41
N ILE A 29 13.45 1.42 4.20
CA ILE A 29 12.99 0.09 3.77
C ILE A 29 13.96 -0.44 2.72
N GLY A 30 14.76 -1.45 3.07
CA GLY A 30 15.74 -2.07 2.17
C GLY A 30 15.25 -3.35 1.51
N ASN A 31 14.23 -4.00 2.06
CA ASN A 31 13.71 -5.26 1.56
C ASN A 31 12.20 -5.43 1.87
N TRP A 32 11.59 -6.50 1.35
CA TRP A 32 10.17 -6.79 1.56
C TRP A 32 9.78 -7.04 3.01
N ARG A 33 10.68 -7.63 3.81
CA ARG A 33 10.45 -7.85 5.24
C ARG A 33 10.33 -6.52 5.97
N ASP A 34 11.20 -5.56 5.65
CA ASP A 34 11.13 -4.21 6.21
C ASP A 34 9.80 -3.54 5.86
N LEU A 35 9.34 -3.66 4.61
CA LEU A 35 8.05 -3.13 4.18
C LEU A 35 6.88 -3.79 4.92
N MET A 36 6.88 -5.12 5.07
CA MET A 36 5.84 -5.84 5.80
C MET A 36 5.81 -5.42 7.27
N THR A 37 6.96 -5.22 7.91
CA THR A 37 7.05 -4.70 9.28
C THR A 37 6.52 -3.27 9.37
N ALA A 38 6.93 -2.38 8.46
CA ALA A 38 6.43 -1.02 8.39
C ALA A 38 4.89 -0.99 8.22
N ALA A 39 4.34 -1.84 7.35
CA ALA A 39 2.90 -1.96 7.15
C ALA A 39 2.14 -2.39 8.42
N VAL A 40 2.74 -3.24 9.26
CA VAL A 40 2.15 -3.62 10.56
C VAL A 40 2.07 -2.41 11.51
N THR A 41 3.10 -1.57 11.54
CA THR A 41 3.09 -0.33 12.33
C THR A 41 2.03 0.64 11.78
N VAL A 42 2.06 0.89 10.48
CA VAL A 42 1.17 1.84 9.80
C VAL A 42 -0.30 1.42 9.91
N ARG A 43 -0.63 0.13 9.77
CA ARG A 43 -2.03 -0.32 9.95
C ARG A 43 -2.58 0.07 11.32
N SER A 44 -1.74 0.01 12.36
CA SER A 44 -2.16 0.34 13.72
C SER A 44 -2.41 1.85 13.85
N MET A 45 -1.53 2.66 13.27
CA MET A 45 -1.67 4.12 13.25
C MET A 45 -2.90 4.58 12.47
N LEU A 46 -3.23 3.89 11.37
CA LEU A 46 -4.41 4.17 10.56
C LEU A 46 -5.72 3.60 11.15
N GLY A 47 -5.68 2.97 12.33
CA GLY A 47 -6.85 2.35 12.96
C GLY A 47 -7.39 1.11 12.23
N VAL A 48 -6.55 0.44 11.43
CA VAL A 48 -6.89 -0.81 10.76
C VAL A 48 -6.71 -1.98 11.73
N SER A 49 -7.80 -2.70 11.99
CA SER A 49 -7.79 -3.84 12.92
C SER A 49 -6.89 -4.99 12.41
N PRO A 50 -6.29 -5.79 13.32
CA PRO A 50 -5.50 -6.96 12.93
C PRO A 50 -6.26 -7.92 12.02
N SER A 51 -7.55 -8.16 12.31
CA SER A 51 -8.42 -9.02 11.50
C SER A 51 -8.59 -8.53 10.06
N ALA A 52 -8.78 -7.22 9.85
CA ALA A 52 -8.93 -6.66 8.52
C ALA A 52 -7.64 -6.82 7.69
N TYR A 53 -6.49 -6.64 8.32
CA TYR A 53 -5.20 -6.82 7.67
C TYR A 53 -4.90 -8.29 7.38
N GLN A 54 -5.27 -9.19 8.29
CA GLN A 54 -5.13 -10.63 8.07
C GLN A 54 -5.98 -11.09 6.89
N GLU A 55 -7.26 -10.69 6.83
CA GLU A 55 -8.13 -10.99 5.69
C GLU A 55 -7.58 -10.43 4.37
N ALA A 56 -6.96 -9.25 4.41
CA ALA A 56 -6.26 -8.69 3.25
C ALA A 56 -5.10 -9.60 2.82
N CYS A 57 -4.23 -10.00 3.76
CA CYS A 57 -3.12 -10.92 3.49
C CYS A 57 -3.60 -12.24 2.87
N GLU A 58 -4.69 -12.81 3.38
CA GLU A 58 -5.29 -14.05 2.85
C GLU A 58 -5.83 -13.87 1.43
N ALA A 59 -6.41 -12.71 1.11
CA ALA A 59 -7.00 -12.44 -0.19
C ALA A 59 -5.97 -12.07 -1.26
N MET A 60 -4.95 -11.28 -0.91
CA MET A 60 -4.03 -10.67 -1.88
C MET A 60 -2.57 -11.10 -1.74
N GLY A 61 -2.23 -11.83 -0.67
CA GLY A 61 -0.85 -12.13 -0.28
C GLY A 61 -0.26 -11.04 0.64
N SER A 62 0.68 -11.42 1.49
CA SER A 62 1.28 -10.55 2.51
C SER A 62 1.99 -9.33 1.92
N GLU A 63 2.77 -9.51 0.85
CA GLU A 63 3.48 -8.42 0.18
C GLU A 63 2.49 -7.41 -0.41
N ASN A 64 1.47 -7.87 -1.14
CA ASN A 64 0.45 -7.00 -1.73
C ASN A 64 -0.42 -6.31 -0.67
N ALA A 65 -0.69 -6.97 0.46
CA ALA A 65 -1.37 -6.34 1.59
C ALA A 65 -0.52 -5.21 2.19
N ALA A 66 0.79 -5.43 2.34
CA ALA A 66 1.72 -4.39 2.78
C ALA A 66 1.79 -3.21 1.79
N VAL A 67 1.84 -3.48 0.49
CA VAL A 67 1.76 -2.44 -0.57
C VAL A 67 0.44 -1.68 -0.48
N THR A 68 -0.68 -2.36 -0.23
CA THR A 68 -1.99 -1.73 -0.09
C THR A 68 -2.03 -0.79 1.12
N ILE A 69 -1.48 -1.20 2.27
CA ILE A 69 -1.33 -0.32 3.43
C ILE A 69 -0.47 0.91 3.09
N ALA A 70 0.65 0.73 2.38
CA ALA A 70 1.46 1.85 1.91
C ALA A 70 0.66 2.83 1.05
N CYS A 71 -0.12 2.32 0.08
CA CYS A 71 -0.97 3.14 -0.78
C CYS A 71 -2.08 3.87 0.00
N ILE A 72 -2.61 3.26 1.07
CA ILE A 72 -3.61 3.89 1.93
C ILE A 72 -2.96 5.01 2.75
N LEU A 73 -1.75 4.80 3.27
CA LEU A 73 -1.00 5.83 4.00
C LEU A 73 -0.79 7.09 3.15
N GLU A 74 -0.34 6.95 1.90
CA GLU A 74 -0.17 8.08 0.96
C GLU A 74 -1.44 8.90 0.76
N ARG A 75 -2.59 8.25 0.92
CA ARG A 75 -3.91 8.85 0.69
C ARG A 75 -4.69 9.03 1.98
N ALA A 76 -4.06 8.90 3.15
CA ALA A 76 -4.75 8.87 4.43
C ALA A 76 -5.53 10.16 4.68
N GLY A 77 -5.00 11.32 4.26
CA GLY A 77 -5.69 12.62 4.33
C GLY A 77 -6.96 12.72 3.46
N HIS A 78 -7.18 11.79 2.54
CA HIS A 78 -8.34 11.73 1.64
C HIS A 78 -9.26 10.53 1.92
N ILE A 79 -8.98 9.74 2.98
CA ILE A 79 -9.73 8.52 3.32
C ILE A 79 -10.38 8.68 4.69
N ASN A 80 -11.70 8.59 4.75
CA ASN A 80 -12.45 8.69 6.01
C ASN A 80 -12.15 7.54 6.99
N SER A 81 -12.02 6.32 6.47
CA SER A 81 -11.72 5.13 7.29
C SER A 81 -10.81 4.17 6.52
N ALA A 82 -9.54 4.12 6.92
CA ALA A 82 -8.57 3.20 6.33
C ALA A 82 -8.99 1.73 6.49
N GLY A 83 -9.53 1.36 7.65
CA GLY A 83 -9.98 -0.01 7.92
C GLY A 83 -11.21 -0.42 7.10
N GLY A 84 -12.15 0.50 6.86
CA GLY A 84 -13.27 0.25 5.95
C GLY A 84 -12.80 0.15 4.50
N TYR A 85 -11.90 1.05 4.08
CA TYR A 85 -11.36 1.07 2.74
C TYR A 85 -10.55 -0.20 2.41
N LEU A 86 -9.70 -0.67 3.33
CA LEU A 86 -8.97 -1.93 3.15
C LEU A 86 -9.93 -3.12 2.96
N ARG A 87 -11.00 -3.21 3.75
CA ARG A 87 -12.01 -4.29 3.61
C ARG A 87 -12.69 -4.26 2.24
N ASP A 88 -13.02 -3.08 1.72
CA ASP A 88 -13.57 -2.93 0.37
C ASP A 88 -12.56 -3.42 -0.70
N LEU A 89 -11.29 -3.03 -0.58
CA LEU A 89 -10.24 -3.52 -1.48
C LEU A 89 -10.03 -5.04 -1.38
N THR A 90 -10.07 -5.60 -0.17
CA THR A 90 -10.04 -7.05 0.05
C THR A 90 -11.22 -7.75 -0.61
N SER A 91 -12.44 -7.21 -0.47
CA SER A 91 -13.64 -7.75 -1.14
C SER A 91 -13.52 -7.70 -2.67
N LYS A 92 -13.03 -6.59 -3.22
CA LYS A 92 -12.75 -6.46 -4.65
C LYS A 92 -11.66 -7.44 -5.12
N THR A 93 -10.65 -7.70 -4.29
CA THR A 93 -9.61 -8.68 -4.59
C THR A 93 -10.16 -10.10 -4.63
N LYS A 94 -10.98 -10.49 -3.65
CA LYS A 94 -11.66 -11.80 -3.62
C LYS A 94 -12.56 -12.01 -4.85
N ARG A 95 -13.08 -10.93 -5.44
CA ARG A 95 -13.87 -10.93 -6.68
C ARG A 95 -13.02 -10.86 -7.97
N GLY A 96 -11.69 -10.73 -7.85
CA GLY A 96 -10.78 -10.61 -8.99
C GLY A 96 -10.84 -9.28 -9.75
N VAL A 97 -11.42 -8.22 -9.15
CA VAL A 97 -11.61 -6.91 -9.81
C VAL A 97 -10.70 -5.81 -9.23
N PHE A 98 -9.78 -6.17 -8.35
CA PHE A 98 -8.77 -5.26 -7.82
C PHE A 98 -7.39 -5.59 -8.37
N SER A 99 -6.61 -4.56 -8.67
CA SER A 99 -5.20 -4.66 -8.99
C SER A 99 -4.43 -3.47 -8.44
N LEU A 100 -3.21 -3.72 -7.97
CA LEU A 100 -2.30 -2.70 -7.45
C LEU A 100 -1.69 -1.81 -8.54
N GLY A 101 -1.61 -2.28 -9.78
CA GLY A 101 -0.97 -1.54 -10.87
C GLY A 101 -1.56 -0.15 -11.10
N PRO A 102 -2.87 -0.01 -11.35
CA PRO A 102 -3.50 1.30 -11.52
C PRO A 102 -3.34 2.22 -10.30
N VAL A 103 -3.37 1.66 -9.09
CA VAL A 103 -3.19 2.41 -7.84
C VAL A 103 -1.78 3.00 -7.76
N LEU A 104 -0.76 2.16 -7.94
CA LEU A 104 0.65 2.59 -7.92
C LEU A 104 0.94 3.60 -9.04
N MET A 105 0.38 3.41 -10.23
CA MET A 105 0.57 4.36 -11.34
C MET A 105 -0.11 5.70 -11.08
N ALA A 106 -1.26 5.71 -10.41
CA ALA A 106 -1.91 6.95 -10.00
C ALA A 106 -1.07 7.72 -8.97
N LEU A 107 -0.51 7.02 -7.97
CA LEU A 107 0.37 7.62 -6.97
C LEU A 107 1.68 8.14 -7.57
N LEU A 108 2.35 7.35 -8.43
CA LEU A 108 3.55 7.79 -9.14
C LEU A 108 3.32 9.07 -9.95
N ARG A 109 2.15 9.21 -10.60
CA ARG A 109 1.79 10.45 -11.30
C ARG A 109 1.55 11.61 -10.34
N ALA A 110 0.91 11.36 -9.20
CA ALA A 110 0.68 12.39 -8.18
C ALA A 110 2.00 12.93 -7.62
N HIS A 111 2.94 12.05 -7.28
CA HIS A 111 4.27 12.45 -6.79
C HIS A 111 5.16 13.06 -7.90
N GLY A 112 5.09 12.54 -9.13
CA GLY A 112 5.83 13.10 -10.27
C GLY A 112 5.30 14.45 -10.81
N GLN A 113 4.08 14.85 -10.45
CA GLN A 113 3.55 16.19 -10.74
C GLN A 113 3.97 17.23 -9.70
N GLY A 114 4.38 16.82 -8.50
CA GLY A 114 4.96 17.71 -7.48
C GLY A 114 6.32 18.28 -7.91
N ASP A 115 7.10 17.49 -8.65
CA ASP A 115 8.45 17.85 -9.14
C ASP A 115 8.43 18.80 -10.36
N LYS A 116 7.27 18.99 -11.00
CA LYS A 116 7.11 19.84 -12.21
C LYS A 116 6.50 21.22 -11.94
N ARG A 117 6.25 21.59 -10.68
CA ARG A 117 5.65 22.88 -10.30
C ARG A 117 6.66 23.93 -9.81
N THR A 118 7.95 23.71 -10.08
CA THR A 118 8.99 24.74 -9.93
C THR A 118 9.76 24.83 -11.25
N GLY A 119 9.22 25.63 -12.17
CA GLY A 119 9.81 26.03 -13.43
C GLY A 119 9.20 27.34 -13.87
#